data_AF-W4VH16-F1
#
_entry.id   AF-W4VH16-F1
#
_cell.length_a   1.000
_cell.length_b   1.000
_cell.length_c   1.000
_cell.angle_alpha   90.00
_cell.angle_beta   90.00
_cell.angle_gamma   90.00
#
_symmetry.space_group_name_H-M   'P 1'
#
loop_
_entity.id
_entity.type
_entity.pdbx_description
1 polymer ?
#
loop_
_entity_poly.entity_id
_entity_poly.type
_entity_poly.pdbx_seq_one_letter_code
_entity_poly.pdbx_strand_id
1 'polypeptide(L)' 'MLVEKIAKNLKQVVAVSNQIADGNLQVETIDYQGKDEIGQLAKAMNTMAANLRQIIERVSTYQIR' A
#
# COMPACT_ATOMS: atom_id res chain seq x y z
N MET A 1 14.00 -10.26 19.14
CA MET A 1 14.37 -8.92 18.63
C MET A 1 14.43 -8.78 17.10
N LEU A 2 15.31 -9.46 16.34
CA LEU A 2 15.34 -9.33 14.86
C LEU A 2 14.10 -9.91 14.16
N VAL A 3 13.73 -11.15 14.52
CA VAL A 3 12.54 -11.84 13.96
C VAL A 3 11.25 -11.07 14.26
N GLU A 4 11.11 -10.49 15.44
CA GLU A 4 9.93 -9.69 15.82
C GLU A 4 9.79 -8.41 14.99
N LYS A 5 10.91 -7.74 14.69
CA LYS A 5 10.89 -6.53 13.84
C LYS A 5 10.47 -6.89 12.40
N ILE A 6 11.04 -7.95 11.84
CA ILE A 6 10.68 -8.47 10.52
C ILE A 6 9.19 -8.82 10.46
N ALA A 7 8.70 -9.57 11.46
CA ALA A 7 7.30 -9.96 11.55
C ALA A 7 6.36 -8.75 11.69
N LYS A 8 6.76 -7.71 12.43
CA LYS A 8 5.98 -6.47 12.56
C LYS A 8 5.85 -5.75 11.21
N ASN A 9 6.96 -5.59 10.49
CA ASN A 9 6.95 -4.90 9.20
C ASN A 9 6.13 -5.67 8.17
N LEU A 10 6.26 -7.00 8.12
CA LEU A 10 5.46 -7.84 7.23
C LEU A 10 3.96 -7.76 7.55
N LYS A 11 3.59 -7.75 8.84
CA LYS A 11 2.20 -7.55 9.26
C LYS A 11 1.63 -6.20 8.80
N GLN A 12 2.43 -5.14 8.80
CA GLN A 12 2.00 -3.84 8.29
C GLN A 12 1.73 -3.89 6.78
N VAL A 13 2.61 -4.53 6.01
CA VAL A 13 2.41 -4.72 4.56
C VAL A 13 1.11 -5.48 4.30
N VAL A 14 0.89 -6.61 4.98
CA VAL A 14 -0.34 -7.42 4.83
C VAL A 14 -1.59 -6.62 5.20
N ALA A 15 -1.55 -5.84 6.28
CA ALA A 15 -2.68 -5.03 6.71
C ALA A 15 -3.06 -3.96 5.66
N VAL A 16 -2.06 -3.32 5.04
CA VAL A 16 -2.30 -2.34 3.97
C VAL A 16 -2.84 -3.02 2.72
N SER A 17 -2.29 -4.19 2.34
CA SER A 17 -2.79 -4.97 1.21
C SER A 17 -4.25 -5.37 1.38
N ASN A 18 -4.65 -5.81 2.58
CA ASN A 18 -6.05 -6.16 2.87
C ASN A 18 -6.97 -4.94 2.76
N GLN A 19 -6.57 -3.79 3.31
CA GLN A 19 -7.36 -2.56 3.19
C GLN A 19 -7.52 -2.10 1.74
N ILE A 20 -6.48 -2.22 0.92
CA ILE A 20 -6.57 -1.93 -0.53
C ILE A 20 -7.55 -2.90 -1.20
N ALA A 21 -7.49 -4.19 -0.88
CA ALA A 21 -8.39 -5.21 -1.41
C ALA A 21 -9.86 -4.96 -1.00
N ASP A 22 -10.09 -4.44 0.21
CA ASP A 22 -11.40 -4.01 0.70
C ASP A 22 -11.90 -2.71 0.04
N GLY A 23 -11.12 -2.12 -0.87
CA GLY A 23 -11.45 -0.88 -1.56
C GLY A 23 -11.13 0.39 -0.75
N ASN A 24 -10.58 0.27 0.45
CA ASN A 24 -10.06 1.40 1.19
C ASN A 24 -8.71 1.82 0.61
N LEU A 25 -8.77 2.71 -0.37
CA LEU A 25 -7.57 3.31 -0.92
C LEU A 25 -7.08 4.50 -0.10
N GLN A 26 -7.69 4.95 0.99
CA GLN A 26 -7.16 6.09 1.77
C GLN A 26 -6.11 5.67 2.82
N VAL A 27 -5.57 4.46 2.69
CA VAL A 27 -4.54 3.91 3.58
C VAL A 27 -3.25 4.73 3.57
N GLU A 28 -2.67 4.91 4.75
CA GLU A 28 -1.32 5.45 4.89
C GLU A 28 -0.31 4.58 4.16
N THR A 29 0.68 5.23 3.55
CA THR A 29 1.78 4.55 2.88
C THR A 29 2.61 3.76 3.88
N ILE A 30 3.04 2.56 3.50
CA ILE A 30 3.96 1.75 4.30
C ILE A 30 5.31 2.47 4.33
N ASP A 31 5.64 3.12 5.46
CA ASP A 31 6.94 3.76 5.68
C ASP A 31 7.94 2.74 6.24
N TYR A 32 8.48 1.91 5.34
CA TYR A 32 9.53 0.96 5.67
C TYR A 32 10.75 1.19 4.77
N GLN A 33 11.84 1.66 5.36
CA GLN A 33 13.09 2.04 4.67
C GLN A 33 14.11 0.89 4.58
N GLY A 34 13.68 -0.36 4.78
CA GLY A 34 14.54 -1.52 4.59
C GLY A 34 14.99 -1.65 3.14
N LYS A 35 16.24 -2.09 2.93
CA LYS A 35 16.78 -2.40 1.59
C LYS A 35 16.54 -3.85 1.18
N ASP A 36 15.75 -4.58 1.96
CA ASP A 36 15.42 -5.98 1.77
C ASP A 36 14.15 -6.14 0.89
N GLU A 37 13.70 -7.38 0.75
CA GLU A 37 12.51 -7.77 0.00
C GLU A 37 11.23 -7.15 0.58
N ILE A 38 11.18 -6.89 1.90
CA ILE A 38 10.03 -6.25 2.55
C ILE A 38 9.95 -4.78 2.16
N GLY A 39 11.09 -4.09 2.03
CA GLY A 39 11.18 -2.72 1.51
C GLY A 39 10.72 -2.61 0.07
N GLN A 40 11.15 -3.56 -0.76
CA GLN A 40 10.71 -3.64 -2.15
C GLN A 40 9.20 -3.91 -2.24
N LEU A 41 8.67 -4.82 -1.42
CA LEU A 41 7.25 -5.13 -1.37
C LEU A 41 6.42 -3.94 -0.89
N ALA A 42 6.85 -3.26 0.17
CA ALA A 42 6.21 -2.05 0.68
C ALA A 42 6.13 -0.95 -0.41
N LYS A 43 7.22 -0.73 -1.14
CA LYS A 43 7.26 0.22 -2.26
C LYS A 43 6.28 -0.18 -3.37
N ALA A 44 6.27 -1.44 -3.78
CA ALA A 44 5.35 -1.95 -4.79
C ALA A 44 3.88 -1.77 -4.39
N MET A 45 3.54 -2.05 -3.12
CA MET A 45 2.20 -1.84 -2.57
C MET A 45 1.80 -0.37 -2.54
N ASN A 46 2.71 0.53 -2.14
CA ASN A 46 2.46 1.97 -2.17
C ASN A 46 2.20 2.46 -3.61
N THR A 47 2.97 1.98 -4.60
CA THR A 47 2.76 2.30 -6.01
C THR A 47 1.41 1.77 -6.52
N MET A 48 1.03 0.55 -6.16
CA MET A 48 -0.26 -0.02 -6.52
C MET A 48 -1.42 0.81 -5.96
N ALA A 49 -1.37 1.16 -4.67
CA ALA A 49 -2.38 2.00 -4.04
C ALA A 49 -2.52 3.37 -4.75
N ALA A 50 -1.41 4.02 -5.08
CA ALA A 50 -1.40 5.29 -5.79
C ALA A 50 -2.01 5.19 -7.19
N ASN A 51 -1.66 4.14 -7.94
CA ASN A 51 -2.22 3.91 -9.28
C ASN A 51 -3.73 3.65 -9.23
N LEU A 52 -4.20 2.85 -8.27
CA LEU A 52 -5.62 2.60 -8.08
C LEU A 52 -6.38 3.89 -7.73
N ARG A 53 -5.83 4.75 -6.86
CA ARG A 53 -6.41 6.08 -6.56
C ARG A 53 -6.54 6.91 -7.83
N GLN A 54 -5.48 7.00 -8.63
CA GLN A 54 -5.51 7.77 -9.88
C GLN A 54 -6.54 7.24 -10.88
N ILE A 55 -6.72 5.92 -10.98
CA ILE A 55 -7.75 5.33 -11.83
C ILE A 55 -9.14 5.77 -11.38
N ILE A 56 -9.43 5.69 -10.07
CA ILE A 56 -10.72 6.12 -9.52
C ILE A 56 -10.94 7.62 -9.74
N GLU A 57 -9.94 8.47 -9.47
CA GLU A 57 -10.02 9.92 -9.70
C GLU A 57 -10.35 10.26 -11.15
N ARG A 58 -9.71 9.57 -12.11
CA ARG A 58 -10.00 9.74 -13.54
C ARG A 58 -11.43 9.37 -13.85
N VAL A 59 -11.90 8.20 -13.40
CA VAL A 59 -13.28 7.74 -13.64
C VAL A 59 -14.30 8.71 -13.04
N SER A 60 -14.08 9.19 -11.81
CA SER A 60 -14.93 10.20 -11.16
C SER A 60 -14.97 11.51 -11.93
N THR A 61 -13.85 11.94 -12.51
CA THR A 61 -13.78 13.17 -13.32
C THR A 61 -14.58 13.04 -14.62
N TYR A 62 -14.65 11.84 -15.23
CA TYR A 62 -15.47 11.59 -16.42
C TYR A 62 -16.98 11.58 -16.14
N GLN A 63 -17.42 11.29 -14.91
CA GLN A 63 -18.85 11.34 -14.56
C GLN A 63 -19.39 12.75 -14.32
N ILE A 64 -18.51 13.75 -14.17
CA ILE A 64 -18.88 15.14 -13.87
C ILE A 64 -18.88 16.02 -15.15
N ARG A 65 -18.55 15.47 -16.31
CA ARG A 65 -18.57 16.17 -17.61
C ARG A 65 -19.74 15.77 -18.49
#